data_AF-A0A952H1M1-F1
#
_entry.id   AF-A0A952H1M1-F1
#
_cell.length_a   1.000
_cell.length_b   1.000
_cell.length_c   1.000
_cell.angle_alpha   90.00
_cell.angle_beta   90.00
_cell.angle_gamma   90.00
#
_symmetry.space_group_name_H-M   'P 1'
#
loop_
_entity.id
_entity.type
_entity.pdbx_description
1 polymer ?
#
loop_
_entity_poly.entity_id
_entity_poly.type
_entity_poly.pdbx_seq_one_letter_code
_entity_poly.pdbx_strand_id
1 'polypeptide(L)'
;MALASRLFRGNAALEACAVRDAAHILQGARGEHVGRIQFALFRIDGINIDRSELSVQLYGRSTANAVLSFKQRRSIINRSYQSTADDIVGRMTIAALDQEMLRIERARPLSGDCTPGRTGRPDPLSLETSVRGPGRAPPLGALVKLLLVATRSALADGFPLRAQLEVARDRLFEHGITIGFPLGPENRVSDVIDTEQTVVLDDDAVMLRKMSENIRPAFPTVLRVILCRMAGNMGETKRGVALGGQTVPPFVLLNSRLADISNATLLHEMIHASHLSPQAHDAEPSSIFFVNGSTNLGTTTRSVLKRQHAVSIANSFYAK
;
A
#
# COMPACT_ATOMS: atom_id res chain seq x y z
N MET A 1 9.95 8.90 29.04
CA MET A 1 10.75 9.22 27.84
C MET A 1 9.79 9.61 26.73
N ALA A 2 10.02 10.72 26.04
CA ALA A 2 9.25 11.05 24.85
C ALA A 2 9.69 10.14 23.69
N LEU A 3 8.72 9.63 22.92
CA LEU A 3 8.98 8.80 21.74
C LEU A 3 9.41 9.69 20.56
N ALA A 4 10.36 9.23 19.76
CA ALA A 4 11.04 10.04 18.76
C ALA A 4 10.59 9.76 17.31
N SER A 5 10.12 8.55 17.01
CA SER A 5 9.59 8.22 15.68
C SER A 5 8.33 9.02 15.36
N ARG A 6 8.15 9.36 14.08
CA ARG A 6 6.93 10.04 13.61
C ARG A 6 5.70 9.18 13.86
N LEU A 7 5.85 7.85 13.81
CA LEU A 7 4.77 6.91 14.09
C LEU A 7 4.27 6.98 15.53
N PHE A 8 5.15 7.14 16.53
CA PHE A 8 4.75 7.02 17.93
C PHE A 8 4.67 8.34 18.70
N ARG A 9 5.40 9.39 18.31
CA ARG A 9 5.39 10.65 19.05
C ARG A 9 3.98 11.25 19.15
N GLY A 10 3.69 11.88 20.28
CA GLY A 10 2.43 12.58 20.53
C GLY A 10 1.23 11.67 20.79
N ASN A 11 1.40 10.34 20.85
CA ASN A 11 0.34 9.45 21.30
C ASN A 11 0.41 9.27 22.82
N ALA A 12 -0.58 9.78 23.54
CA ALA A 12 -0.59 9.80 25.00
C ALA A 12 -0.50 8.38 25.63
N ALA A 13 -1.12 7.37 25.03
CA ALA A 13 -1.08 6.01 25.55
C ALA A 13 0.29 5.36 25.36
N LEU A 14 0.94 5.56 24.20
CA LEU A 14 2.28 5.04 23.94
C LEU A 14 3.35 5.77 24.77
N GLU A 15 3.23 7.08 24.93
CA GLU A 15 4.13 7.86 25.79
C GLU A 15 3.95 7.49 27.27
N ALA A 16 2.72 7.22 27.70
CA ALA A 16 2.47 6.67 29.03
C ALA A 16 3.11 5.28 29.19
N CYS A 17 2.97 4.39 28.20
CA CYS A 17 3.61 3.07 28.17
C CYS A 17 5.15 3.16 28.22
N ALA A 18 5.75 4.23 27.69
CA ALA A 18 7.20 4.45 27.73
C ALA A 18 7.70 4.91 29.12
N VAL A 19 6.79 5.33 30.01
CA VAL A 19 7.12 5.90 31.33
C VAL A 19 6.63 5.02 32.49
N ARG A 20 5.42 4.47 32.41
CA ARG A 20 4.71 3.84 33.53
C ARG A 20 4.40 2.38 33.22
N ASP A 21 4.76 1.49 34.14
CA ASP A 21 4.50 0.05 33.99
C ASP A 21 3.01 -0.28 34.01
N ALA A 22 2.20 0.50 34.74
CA ALA A 22 0.74 0.38 34.74
C ALA A 22 0.08 0.75 33.38
N ALA A 23 0.83 1.37 32.47
CA ALA A 23 0.36 1.73 31.13
C ALA A 23 0.88 0.76 30.05
N HIS A 24 1.42 -0.39 30.45
CA HIS A 24 1.79 -1.45 29.51
C HIS A 24 0.57 -1.93 28.72
N ILE A 25 0.79 -2.23 27.45
CA ILE A 25 -0.28 -2.63 26.53
C ILE A 25 -0.30 -4.15 26.47
N LEU A 26 -1.44 -4.70 26.87
CA LEU A 26 -1.70 -6.12 27.07
C LEU A 26 -2.64 -6.66 25.99
N GLN A 27 -2.71 -7.98 25.88
CA GLN A 27 -3.74 -8.62 25.05
C GLN A 27 -5.15 -8.19 25.49
N GLY A 28 -6.01 -7.90 24.50
CA GLY A 28 -7.34 -7.32 24.70
C GLY A 28 -7.38 -5.79 24.60
N ALA A 29 -6.23 -5.10 24.62
CA ALA A 29 -6.18 -3.66 24.38
C ALA A 29 -6.71 -3.30 22.98
N ARG A 30 -7.34 -2.14 22.84
CA ARG A 30 -7.91 -1.69 21.57
C ARG A 30 -7.73 -0.20 21.34
N GLY A 31 -7.46 0.19 20.10
CA GLY A 31 -7.51 1.58 19.64
C GLY A 31 -6.24 2.03 18.92
N GLU A 32 -6.12 3.34 18.69
CA GLU A 32 -5.10 3.90 17.79
C GLU A 32 -3.66 3.50 18.18
N HIS A 33 -3.38 3.44 19.47
CA HIS A 33 -2.08 3.04 20.00
C HIS A 33 -1.71 1.59 19.62
N VAL A 34 -2.68 0.68 19.61
CA VAL A 34 -2.49 -0.70 19.13
C VAL A 34 -2.27 -0.71 17.62
N GLY A 35 -3.05 0.05 16.85
CA GLY A 35 -2.87 0.16 15.40
C GLY A 35 -1.47 0.63 15.01
N ARG A 36 -0.91 1.60 15.75
CA ARG A 36 0.48 2.06 15.55
C ARG A 36 1.51 0.98 15.88
N ILE A 37 1.31 0.20 16.95
CA ILE A 37 2.19 -0.94 17.29
C ILE A 37 2.14 -2.00 16.18
N GLN A 38 0.94 -2.37 15.74
CA GLN A 38 0.73 -3.33 14.65
C GLN A 38 1.42 -2.87 13.36
N PHE A 39 1.28 -1.59 13.00
CA PHE A 39 1.98 -1.01 11.86
C PHE A 39 3.50 -1.06 12.01
N ALA A 40 4.04 -0.76 13.19
CA ALA A 40 5.48 -0.83 13.44
C ALA A 40 6.03 -2.25 13.32
N LEU A 41 5.35 -3.23 13.92
CA LEU A 41 5.73 -4.65 13.85
C LEU A 41 5.72 -5.15 12.40
N PHE A 42 4.71 -4.75 11.63
CA PHE A 42 4.64 -5.03 10.21
C PHE A 42 5.79 -4.37 9.45
N ARG A 43 6.05 -3.07 9.70
CA ARG A 43 7.04 -2.29 8.96
C ARG A 43 8.49 -2.71 9.24
N ILE A 44 8.78 -3.12 10.48
CA ILE A 44 10.12 -3.49 10.91
C ILE A 44 10.43 -4.94 10.49
N ASP A 45 9.50 -5.86 10.72
CA ASP A 45 9.79 -7.30 10.70
C ASP A 45 8.95 -8.07 9.68
N GLY A 46 8.00 -7.43 8.99
CA GLY A 46 7.09 -8.07 8.03
C GLY A 46 6.14 -9.07 8.69
N ILE A 47 5.84 -8.93 9.99
CA ILE A 47 5.06 -9.93 10.72
C ILE A 47 3.59 -9.86 10.31
N ASN A 48 3.00 -11.02 10.02
CA ASN A 48 1.61 -11.13 9.64
C ASN A 48 0.71 -11.16 10.88
N ILE A 49 -0.14 -10.14 11.02
CA ILE A 49 -1.15 -10.02 12.09
C ILE A 49 -2.52 -10.33 11.46
N ASP A 50 -3.38 -11.01 12.22
CA ASP A 50 -4.74 -11.37 11.79
C ASP A 50 -5.54 -10.12 11.44
N ARG A 51 -6.33 -10.19 10.35
CA ARG A 51 -6.99 -9.02 9.77
C ARG A 51 -8.32 -8.70 10.47
N SER A 52 -8.84 -9.64 11.27
CA SER A 52 -9.84 -9.32 12.28
C SER A 52 -9.26 -8.41 13.37
N GLU A 53 -8.00 -8.62 13.78
CA GLU A 53 -7.33 -7.77 14.77
C GLU A 53 -6.92 -6.41 14.21
N LEU A 54 -6.40 -6.36 12.98
CA LEU A 54 -5.99 -5.11 12.34
C LEU A 54 -7.18 -4.17 12.08
N SER A 55 -8.30 -4.71 11.59
CA SER A 55 -9.48 -3.90 11.22
C SER A 55 -10.13 -3.20 12.41
N VAL A 56 -10.08 -3.80 13.60
CA VAL A 56 -10.61 -3.20 14.83
C VAL A 56 -9.54 -2.63 15.75
N GLN A 57 -8.26 -2.62 15.32
CA GLN A 57 -7.09 -2.21 16.11
C GLN A 57 -7.06 -2.92 17.47
N LEU A 58 -7.32 -4.22 17.47
CA LEU A 58 -7.37 -5.07 18.65
C LEU A 58 -6.03 -5.77 18.84
N TYR A 59 -5.50 -5.72 20.05
CA TYR A 59 -4.34 -6.48 20.45
C TYR A 59 -4.79 -7.90 20.77
N GLY A 60 -5.02 -8.71 19.74
CA GLY A 60 -5.42 -10.11 19.91
C GLY A 60 -4.22 -11.04 19.92
N ARG A 61 -4.49 -12.31 19.64
CA ARG A 61 -3.50 -13.39 19.75
C ARG A 61 -2.39 -13.28 18.69
N SER A 62 -2.73 -12.87 17.48
CA SER A 62 -1.75 -12.69 16.41
C SER A 62 -0.86 -11.47 16.64
N THR A 63 -1.41 -10.38 17.19
CA THR A 63 -0.62 -9.20 17.61
C THR A 63 0.32 -9.57 18.76
N ALA A 64 -0.16 -10.33 19.75
CA ALA A 64 0.67 -10.83 20.85
C ALA A 64 1.82 -11.71 20.36
N ASN A 65 1.55 -12.67 19.47
CA ASN A 65 2.58 -13.50 18.83
C ASN A 65 3.61 -12.67 18.05
N ALA A 66 3.16 -11.59 17.38
CA ALA A 66 4.04 -10.70 16.65
C ALA A 66 4.98 -9.93 17.60
N VAL A 67 4.47 -9.44 18.74
CA VAL A 67 5.30 -8.79 19.77
C VAL A 67 6.29 -9.77 20.39
N LEU A 68 5.86 -10.98 20.71
CA LEU A 68 6.74 -12.03 21.22
C LEU A 68 7.88 -12.33 20.23
N SER A 69 7.55 -12.51 18.94
CA SER A 69 8.54 -12.76 17.88
C SER A 69 9.50 -11.58 17.68
N PHE A 70 8.99 -10.35 17.77
CA PHE A 70 9.81 -9.13 17.72
C PHE A 70 10.82 -9.08 18.87
N LYS A 71 10.38 -9.38 20.08
CA LYS A 71 11.23 -9.38 21.29
C LYS A 71 12.25 -10.50 21.29
N GLN A 72 11.86 -11.71 20.90
CA GLN A 72 12.77 -12.86 20.83
C GLN A 72 13.94 -12.56 19.89
N ARG A 73 13.66 -12.01 18.69
CA ARG A 73 14.70 -11.65 17.72
C ARG A 73 15.69 -10.60 18.24
N ARG A 74 15.25 -9.72 19.13
CA ARG A 74 16.05 -8.60 19.67
C ARG A 74 16.54 -8.84 21.10
N SER A 75 16.28 -10.02 21.64
CA SER A 75 16.57 -10.36 23.05
C SER A 75 16.08 -9.30 24.04
N ILE A 76 14.88 -8.75 23.80
CA ILE A 76 14.27 -7.75 24.68
C ILE A 76 13.62 -8.49 25.86
N ILE A 77 14.42 -8.74 26.89
CA ILE A 77 14.02 -9.42 28.12
C ILE A 77 14.47 -8.57 29.30
N ASN A 78 13.57 -8.33 30.25
CA ASN A 78 13.97 -7.75 31.52
C ASN A 78 14.58 -8.85 32.40
N ARG A 79 15.90 -9.07 32.27
CA ARG A 79 16.64 -10.15 32.95
C ARG A 79 16.57 -10.10 34.48
N SER A 80 16.17 -8.97 35.06
CA SER A 80 15.94 -8.86 36.50
C SER A 80 14.67 -9.57 36.98
N TYR A 81 13.71 -9.83 36.08
CA TYR A 81 12.39 -10.38 36.43
C TYR A 81 11.97 -11.59 35.58
N GLN A 82 12.51 -11.75 34.36
CA GLN A 82 12.08 -12.76 33.41
C GLN A 82 13.27 -13.44 32.75
N SER A 83 13.15 -14.76 32.57
CA SER A 83 14.10 -15.59 31.80
C SER A 83 13.70 -15.74 30.33
N THR A 84 12.43 -15.49 29.99
CA THR A 84 11.87 -15.58 28.63
C THR A 84 11.15 -14.29 28.25
N ALA A 85 11.11 -13.98 26.95
CA ALA A 85 10.33 -12.85 26.45
C ALA A 85 8.83 -13.09 26.63
N ASP A 86 8.10 -12.10 27.14
CA ASP A 86 6.64 -12.08 27.18
C ASP A 86 6.04 -11.40 25.92
N ASP A 87 4.72 -11.46 25.77
CA ASP A 87 3.95 -10.87 24.67
C ASP A 87 3.36 -9.49 24.99
N ILE A 88 3.88 -8.80 26.01
CA ILE A 88 3.38 -7.51 26.52
C ILE A 88 4.22 -6.36 25.95
N VAL A 89 3.57 -5.30 25.45
CA VAL A 89 4.31 -4.09 25.09
C VAL A 89 4.52 -3.24 26.33
N GLY A 90 5.73 -3.33 26.89
CA GLY A 90 6.19 -2.49 27.98
C GLY A 90 7.23 -1.47 27.57
N ARG A 91 7.84 -0.80 28.55
CA ARG A 91 8.81 0.29 28.35
C ARG A 91 9.96 -0.07 27.41
N MET A 92 10.59 -1.23 27.60
CA MET A 92 11.69 -1.68 26.75
C MET A 92 11.22 -1.96 25.32
N THR A 93 10.05 -2.57 25.17
CA THR A 93 9.47 -2.91 23.87
C THR A 93 9.13 -1.67 23.06
N ILE A 94 8.43 -0.70 23.67
CA ILE A 94 8.03 0.52 22.95
C ILE A 94 9.25 1.39 22.60
N ALA A 95 10.26 1.42 23.47
CA ALA A 95 11.51 2.12 23.16
C ALA A 95 12.26 1.46 21.99
N ALA A 96 12.32 0.13 21.94
CA ALA A 96 12.94 -0.58 20.83
C ALA A 96 12.19 -0.40 19.50
N LEU A 97 10.85 -0.51 19.52
CA LEU A 97 10.02 -0.22 18.36
C LEU A 97 10.24 1.21 17.86
N ASP A 98 10.30 2.18 18.77
CA ASP A 98 10.49 3.60 18.43
C ASP A 98 11.85 3.86 17.79
N GLN A 99 12.93 3.30 18.35
CA GLN A 99 14.27 3.44 17.80
C GLN A 99 14.40 2.82 16.41
N GLU A 100 13.79 1.66 16.18
CA GLU A 100 13.85 1.01 14.88
C GLU A 100 13.00 1.69 13.84
N MET A 101 11.80 2.15 14.20
CA MET A 101 11.01 3.00 13.33
C MET A 101 11.75 4.29 12.99
N LEU A 102 12.39 4.93 13.97
CA LEU A 102 13.20 6.12 13.75
C LEU A 102 14.39 5.84 12.82
N ARG A 103 15.04 4.68 12.94
CA ARG A 103 16.10 4.25 12.02
C ARG A 103 15.56 4.07 10.59
N ILE A 104 14.39 3.45 10.42
CA ILE A 104 13.73 3.31 9.11
C ILE A 104 13.36 4.69 8.54
N GLU A 105 12.89 5.61 9.38
CA GLU A 105 12.54 6.98 8.98
C GLU A 105 13.78 7.79 8.58
N ARG A 106 14.91 7.61 9.28
CA ARG A 106 16.20 8.29 9.03
C ARG A 106 17.01 7.67 7.89
N ALA A 107 16.88 6.38 7.64
CA ALA A 107 17.55 5.67 6.55
C ALA A 107 17.02 6.04 5.15
N ARG A 108 16.13 7.03 5.05
CA ARG A 108 15.88 7.77 3.80
C ARG A 108 16.89 8.92 3.70
N PRO A 109 17.89 8.88 2.80
CA PRO A 109 18.58 10.09 2.40
C PRO A 109 17.59 10.93 1.57
N LEU A 110 17.28 12.12 2.07
CA LEU A 110 17.00 13.25 1.19
C LEU A 110 18.33 13.63 0.55
N SER A 111 18.68 13.09 -0.61
CA SER A 111 19.78 13.58 -1.45
C SER A 111 19.72 12.92 -2.82
N GLY A 112 19.20 13.69 -3.76
CA GLY A 112 19.33 13.51 -5.20
C GLY A 112 19.25 14.91 -5.77
N ASP A 113 20.25 15.72 -5.45
CA ASP A 113 20.44 17.03 -6.06
C ASP A 113 20.49 16.88 -7.58
N CYS A 114 19.55 17.53 -8.26
CA CYS A 114 19.78 18.09 -9.59
C CYS A 114 19.29 19.54 -9.51
N THR A 115 20.26 20.43 -9.57
CA THR A 115 20.17 21.89 -9.54
C THR A 115 19.11 22.45 -10.50
N PRO A 116 18.19 23.33 -10.06
CA PRO A 116 17.41 24.12 -11.00
C PRO A 116 18.29 25.24 -11.55
N GLY A 117 18.49 25.24 -12.86
CA GLY A 117 19.05 26.38 -13.58
C GLY A 117 18.24 27.65 -13.27
N ARG A 118 18.95 28.69 -12.84
CA ARG A 118 18.46 30.07 -12.72
C ARG A 118 17.79 30.50 -14.03
N THR A 119 16.59 31.05 -13.95
CA THR A 119 16.26 32.46 -14.30
C THR A 119 14.75 32.72 -14.11
N GLY A 120 14.42 33.77 -13.34
CA GLY A 120 13.05 34.30 -13.19
C GLY A 120 12.79 34.86 -11.79
N ARG A 121 12.98 36.18 -11.61
CA ARG A 121 12.77 36.95 -10.37
C ARG A 121 11.27 37.04 -9.99
N PRO A 122 10.95 37.40 -8.72
CA PRO A 122 9.61 37.33 -8.13
C PRO A 122 8.85 38.66 -8.21
N ASP A 123 7.51 38.59 -8.19
CA ASP A 123 6.65 39.69 -7.71
C ASP A 123 6.25 39.40 -6.25
N PRO A 124 6.58 40.27 -5.27
CA PRO A 124 6.35 40.00 -3.85
C PRO A 124 5.27 40.90 -3.20
N LEU A 125 4.00 40.45 -3.19
CA LEU A 125 2.95 41.09 -2.36
C LEU A 125 2.06 40.08 -1.61
N SER A 126 2.11 40.24 -0.29
CA SER A 126 1.63 39.41 0.80
C SER A 126 0.13 39.27 0.92
N LEU A 127 -0.32 38.17 1.55
CA LEU A 127 -1.11 38.29 2.78
C LEU A 127 -0.97 37.04 3.64
N GLU A 128 -0.42 37.22 4.84
CA GLU A 128 -0.49 36.27 5.94
C GLU A 128 -1.95 36.08 6.38
N THR A 129 -2.35 34.86 6.73
CA THR A 129 -2.72 34.55 8.13
C THR A 129 -3.11 33.08 8.33
N SER A 130 -2.81 32.62 9.54
CA SER A 130 -3.32 31.43 10.22
C SER A 130 -2.61 30.10 9.96
N VAL A 131 -1.49 29.94 10.67
CA VAL A 131 -0.97 28.66 11.15
C VAL A 131 -2.07 27.95 11.98
N ARG A 132 -2.90 27.15 11.32
CA ARG A 132 -3.50 25.96 11.93
C ARG A 132 -2.47 24.84 11.77
N GLY A 133 -2.13 24.15 12.87
CA GLY A 133 -1.36 22.90 12.79
C GLY A 133 -1.99 21.95 11.77
N PRO A 134 -1.23 21.01 11.16
CA PRO A 134 -1.71 20.20 10.06
C PRO A 134 -2.89 19.35 10.55
N GLY A 135 -4.10 19.86 10.31
CA GLY A 135 -5.33 19.10 10.46
C GLY A 135 -5.25 17.96 9.47
N ARG A 136 -4.93 16.76 9.96
CA ARG A 136 -4.87 15.55 9.14
C ARG A 136 -6.22 15.41 8.45
N ALA A 137 -6.23 15.48 7.11
CA ALA A 137 -7.46 15.42 6.35
C ALA A 137 -8.19 14.10 6.68
N PRO A 138 -9.53 14.14 6.91
CA PRO A 138 -10.27 12.99 7.43
C PRO A 138 -10.08 11.74 6.56
N PRO A 139 -10.12 10.53 7.13
CA PRO A 139 -10.00 9.30 6.36
C PRO A 139 -11.11 9.22 5.29
N LEU A 140 -10.79 8.67 4.13
CA LEU A 140 -11.74 8.58 3.02
C LEU A 140 -12.80 7.50 3.24
N GLY A 141 -12.48 6.44 4.00
CA GLY A 141 -13.45 5.41 4.40
C GLY A 141 -13.97 4.55 3.24
N ALA A 142 -13.18 4.37 2.18
CA ALA A 142 -13.62 3.64 0.97
C ALA A 142 -13.15 2.18 0.96
N LEU A 143 -13.88 1.34 0.21
CA LEU A 143 -13.55 -0.08 -0.01
C LEU A 143 -13.37 -0.34 -1.51
N VAL A 144 -12.12 -0.53 -1.94
CA VAL A 144 -11.79 -0.91 -3.31
C VAL A 144 -11.89 -2.42 -3.44
N LYS A 145 -12.71 -2.90 -4.39
CA LYS A 145 -12.83 -4.33 -4.69
C LYS A 145 -12.00 -4.67 -5.92
N LEU A 146 -11.11 -5.65 -5.78
CA LEU A 146 -10.28 -6.15 -6.88
C LEU A 146 -10.67 -7.59 -7.25
N LEU A 147 -10.81 -7.87 -8.55
CA LEU A 147 -10.87 -9.22 -9.08
C LEU A 147 -9.56 -9.51 -9.80
N LEU A 148 -8.78 -10.43 -9.25
CA LEU A 148 -7.47 -10.79 -9.78
C LEU A 148 -7.61 -11.98 -10.72
N VAL A 149 -7.19 -11.80 -11.97
CA VAL A 149 -7.22 -12.85 -13.01
C VAL A 149 -5.82 -12.99 -13.56
N ALA A 150 -5.40 -14.20 -13.92
CA ALA A 150 -4.11 -14.39 -14.60
C ALA A 150 -4.26 -15.27 -15.83
N THR A 151 -3.45 -15.05 -16.86
CA THR A 151 -3.28 -16.05 -17.92
C THR A 151 -2.44 -17.21 -17.39
N ARG A 152 -2.62 -18.41 -17.94
CA ARG A 152 -1.79 -19.58 -17.60
C ARG A 152 -0.30 -19.27 -17.76
N SER A 153 0.07 -18.60 -18.85
CA SER A 153 1.44 -18.20 -19.13
C SER A 153 2.03 -17.23 -18.10
N ALA A 154 1.22 -16.35 -17.51
CA ALA A 154 1.67 -15.38 -16.54
C ALA A 154 2.00 -15.99 -15.18
N LEU A 155 1.31 -17.06 -14.78
CA LEU A 155 1.58 -17.76 -13.53
C LEU A 155 3.00 -18.37 -13.49
N ALA A 156 3.51 -18.79 -14.65
CA ALA A 156 4.84 -19.37 -14.78
C ALA A 156 5.96 -18.31 -14.68
N ASP A 157 5.67 -17.03 -14.87
CA ASP A 157 6.69 -15.97 -14.92
C ASP A 157 7.18 -15.50 -13.54
N GLY A 158 6.55 -15.96 -12.45
CA GLY A 158 6.96 -15.60 -11.09
C GLY A 158 6.72 -14.13 -10.71
N PHE A 159 5.77 -13.46 -11.38
CA PHE A 159 5.44 -12.06 -11.11
C PHE A 159 5.12 -11.82 -9.61
N PRO A 160 5.70 -10.79 -8.97
CA PRO A 160 5.56 -10.55 -7.53
C PRO A 160 4.22 -9.89 -7.17
N LEU A 161 3.10 -10.53 -7.56
CA LEU A 161 1.73 -10.01 -7.35
C LEU A 161 1.47 -9.67 -5.88
N ARG A 162 1.97 -10.51 -4.97
CA ARG A 162 1.85 -10.27 -3.52
C ARG A 162 2.48 -8.95 -3.10
N ALA A 163 3.70 -8.65 -3.57
CA ALA A 163 4.39 -7.41 -3.23
C ALA A 163 3.64 -6.19 -3.80
N GLN A 164 3.09 -6.30 -5.01
CA GLN A 164 2.25 -5.26 -5.62
C GLN A 164 1.00 -4.96 -4.77
N LEU A 165 0.32 -6.00 -4.30
CA LEU A 165 -0.86 -5.88 -3.45
C LEU A 165 -0.52 -5.29 -2.08
N GLU A 166 0.61 -5.68 -1.48
CA GLU A 166 1.08 -5.15 -0.20
C GLU A 166 1.37 -3.65 -0.31
N VAL A 167 2.10 -3.21 -1.34
CA VAL A 167 2.34 -1.78 -1.58
C VAL A 167 1.04 -1.01 -1.82
N ALA A 168 0.13 -1.55 -2.64
CA ALA A 168 -1.16 -0.90 -2.88
C ALA A 168 -1.98 -0.75 -1.58
N ARG A 169 -2.03 -1.81 -0.76
CA ARG A 169 -2.73 -1.83 0.53
C ARG A 169 -2.17 -0.82 1.50
N ASP A 170 -0.85 -0.83 1.72
CA ASP A 170 -0.19 0.08 2.64
C ASP A 170 -0.48 1.54 2.29
N ARG A 171 -0.32 1.88 1.00
CA ARG A 171 -0.48 3.25 0.52
C ARG A 171 -1.93 3.71 0.54
N LEU A 172 -2.89 2.85 0.23
CA LEU A 172 -4.31 3.18 0.31
C LEU A 172 -4.78 3.30 1.76
N PHE A 173 -4.26 2.45 2.66
CA PHE A 173 -4.60 2.47 4.07
C PHE A 173 -4.16 3.77 4.76
N GLU A 174 -3.02 4.35 4.36
CA GLU A 174 -2.57 5.68 4.82
C GLU A 174 -3.64 6.78 4.61
N HIS A 175 -4.53 6.62 3.62
CA HIS A 175 -5.64 7.53 3.32
C HIS A 175 -7.01 7.02 3.79
N GLY A 176 -7.05 5.91 4.53
CA GLY A 176 -8.29 5.28 5.01
C GLY A 176 -9.07 4.54 3.94
N ILE A 177 -8.40 4.02 2.90
CA ILE A 177 -8.99 3.18 1.86
C ILE A 177 -8.55 1.73 2.09
N THR A 178 -9.48 0.79 1.97
CA THR A 178 -9.21 -0.65 2.14
C THR A 178 -9.34 -1.40 0.82
N ILE A 179 -8.60 -2.49 0.65
CA ILE A 179 -8.73 -3.39 -0.51
C ILE A 179 -9.40 -4.69 -0.08
N GLY A 180 -10.54 -4.99 -0.71
CA GLY A 180 -11.26 -6.25 -0.60
C GLY A 180 -11.17 -7.09 -1.87
N PHE A 181 -11.34 -8.40 -1.72
CA PHE A 181 -11.44 -9.36 -2.83
C PHE A 181 -12.79 -10.06 -2.73
N PRO A 182 -13.66 -9.97 -3.76
CA PRO A 182 -15.00 -10.55 -3.68
C PRO A 182 -14.97 -12.08 -3.73
N LEU A 183 -13.87 -12.69 -4.20
CA LEU A 183 -13.75 -14.12 -4.42
C LEU A 183 -12.44 -14.66 -3.83
N GLY A 184 -12.57 -15.58 -2.88
CA GLY A 184 -11.48 -16.39 -2.36
C GLY A 184 -10.64 -15.74 -1.24
N PRO A 185 -9.64 -16.47 -0.72
CA PRO A 185 -8.70 -15.94 0.24
C PRO A 185 -7.88 -14.82 -0.39
N GLU A 186 -7.54 -13.83 0.42
CA GLU A 186 -6.77 -12.67 -0.04
C GLU A 186 -5.47 -13.06 -0.76
N ASN A 187 -5.04 -12.19 -1.68
CA ASN A 187 -3.75 -12.30 -2.36
C ASN A 187 -3.58 -13.54 -3.24
N ARG A 188 -4.68 -14.14 -3.72
CA ARG A 188 -4.62 -15.18 -4.76
C ARG A 188 -5.34 -14.70 -6.01
N VAL A 189 -4.83 -15.16 -7.15
CA VAL A 189 -5.55 -15.07 -8.42
C VAL A 189 -6.87 -15.83 -8.26
N SER A 190 -7.98 -15.15 -8.53
CA SER A 190 -9.33 -15.71 -8.40
C SER A 190 -9.64 -16.68 -9.53
N ASP A 191 -9.19 -16.37 -10.75
CA ASP A 191 -9.48 -17.16 -11.94
C ASP A 191 -8.28 -17.19 -12.91
N VAL A 192 -8.17 -18.27 -13.68
CA VAL A 192 -7.09 -18.45 -14.66
C VAL A 192 -7.68 -18.52 -16.07
N ILE A 193 -7.21 -17.66 -16.97
CA ILE A 193 -7.54 -17.69 -18.40
C ILE A 193 -6.57 -18.66 -19.08
N ASP A 194 -7.13 -19.64 -19.78
CA ASP A 194 -6.34 -20.63 -20.50
C ASP A 194 -5.86 -20.07 -21.86
N THR A 195 -4.81 -19.28 -21.81
CA THR A 195 -4.12 -18.76 -23.00
C THR A 195 -2.64 -18.60 -22.72
N GLU A 196 -1.84 -18.89 -23.75
CA GLU A 196 -0.39 -18.70 -23.73
C GLU A 196 0.05 -17.45 -24.50
N GLN A 197 -0.89 -16.79 -25.18
CA GLN A 197 -0.62 -15.66 -26.05
C GLN A 197 -0.05 -14.47 -25.26
N THR A 198 0.86 -13.76 -25.90
CA THR A 198 1.36 -12.46 -25.43
C THR A 198 0.47 -11.38 -26.00
N VAL A 199 0.05 -10.43 -25.18
CA VAL A 199 -0.70 -9.24 -25.59
C VAL A 199 0.25 -8.33 -26.36
N VAL A 200 -0.01 -8.14 -27.66
CA VAL A 200 0.77 -7.26 -28.54
C VAL A 200 -0.12 -6.16 -29.11
N LEU A 201 -1.39 -6.47 -29.37
CA LEU A 201 -2.35 -5.56 -29.99
C LEU A 201 -3.50 -5.24 -29.02
N ASP A 202 -4.22 -4.15 -29.28
CA ASP A 202 -5.40 -3.78 -28.50
C ASP A 202 -6.48 -4.88 -28.52
N ASP A 203 -6.65 -5.56 -29.66
CA ASP A 203 -7.60 -6.66 -29.81
C ASP A 203 -7.31 -7.82 -28.84
N ASP A 204 -6.05 -8.08 -28.51
CA ASP A 204 -5.66 -9.11 -27.53
C ASP A 204 -6.16 -8.72 -26.13
N ALA A 205 -6.07 -7.44 -25.76
CA ALA A 205 -6.57 -6.94 -24.49
C ALA A 205 -8.10 -7.01 -24.40
N VAL A 206 -8.80 -6.70 -25.51
CA VAL A 206 -10.26 -6.86 -25.62
C VAL A 206 -10.64 -8.33 -25.47
N MET A 207 -9.92 -9.24 -26.14
CA MET A 207 -10.13 -10.68 -26.02
C MET A 207 -9.93 -11.17 -24.58
N LEU A 208 -8.83 -10.78 -23.91
CA LEU A 208 -8.58 -11.16 -22.52
C LEU A 208 -9.67 -10.66 -21.59
N ARG A 209 -10.14 -9.43 -21.79
CA ARG A 209 -11.26 -8.90 -21.01
C ARG A 209 -12.53 -9.71 -21.25
N LYS A 210 -12.83 -10.07 -22.50
CA LYS A 210 -13.99 -10.92 -22.85
C LYS A 210 -13.89 -12.29 -22.18
N MET A 211 -12.71 -12.93 -22.23
CA MET A 211 -12.48 -14.22 -21.57
C MET A 211 -12.65 -14.11 -20.04
N SER A 212 -12.11 -13.06 -19.42
CA SER A 212 -12.30 -12.79 -17.99
C SER A 212 -13.79 -12.60 -17.63
N GLU A 213 -14.55 -11.87 -18.44
CA GLU A 213 -15.97 -11.66 -18.23
C GLU A 213 -16.77 -12.96 -18.41
N ASN A 214 -16.41 -13.80 -19.38
CA ASN A 214 -17.05 -15.10 -19.59
C ASN A 214 -16.83 -16.06 -18.40
N ILE A 215 -15.65 -16.04 -17.77
CA ILE A 215 -15.37 -16.87 -16.58
C ILE A 215 -16.17 -16.39 -15.37
N ARG A 216 -16.22 -15.06 -15.18
CA ARG A 216 -16.96 -14.43 -14.07
C ARG A 216 -17.78 -13.26 -14.59
N PRO A 217 -19.03 -13.45 -15.01
CA PRO A 217 -19.86 -12.32 -15.43
C PRO A 217 -20.30 -11.47 -14.23
N ALA A 218 -20.69 -10.22 -14.50
CA ALA A 218 -21.54 -9.39 -13.62
C ALA A 218 -20.89 -8.82 -12.35
N PHE A 219 -19.64 -8.33 -12.44
CA PHE A 219 -18.99 -7.52 -11.40
C PHE A 219 -18.71 -6.08 -11.85
N PRO A 220 -19.74 -5.26 -12.11
CA PRO A 220 -19.56 -3.92 -12.67
C PRO A 220 -18.90 -2.94 -11.69
N THR A 221 -18.94 -3.21 -10.38
CA THR A 221 -18.34 -2.38 -9.32
C THR A 221 -17.03 -2.96 -8.78
N VAL A 222 -16.35 -3.80 -9.55
CA VAL A 222 -15.08 -4.42 -9.15
C VAL A 222 -14.04 -4.12 -10.22
N LEU A 223 -12.88 -3.64 -9.80
CA LEU A 223 -11.77 -3.43 -10.72
C LEU A 223 -11.17 -4.79 -11.09
N ARG A 224 -11.22 -5.14 -12.37
CA ARG A 224 -10.52 -6.33 -12.87
C ARG A 224 -9.06 -6.01 -13.11
N VAL A 225 -8.19 -6.82 -12.54
CA VAL A 225 -6.75 -6.77 -12.74
C VAL A 225 -6.34 -8.09 -13.38
N ILE A 226 -5.88 -8.04 -14.62
CA ILE A 226 -5.50 -9.22 -15.40
C ILE A 226 -3.98 -9.25 -15.51
N LEU A 227 -3.36 -10.24 -14.88
CA LEU A 227 -1.95 -10.54 -15.05
C LEU A 227 -1.75 -11.34 -16.34
N CYS A 228 -0.97 -10.79 -17.27
CA CYS A 228 -0.75 -11.40 -18.58
C CYS A 228 0.65 -11.05 -19.10
N ARG A 229 1.15 -11.80 -20.08
CA ARG A 229 2.36 -11.43 -20.81
C ARG A 229 2.04 -10.31 -21.78
N MET A 230 2.79 -9.22 -21.75
CA MET A 230 2.60 -8.10 -22.66
C MET A 230 3.92 -7.74 -23.35
N ALA A 231 3.84 -7.25 -24.59
CA ALA A 231 4.96 -6.55 -25.21
C ALA A 231 5.04 -5.12 -24.64
N GLY A 232 6.22 -4.70 -24.17
CA GLY A 232 6.46 -3.31 -23.78
C GLY A 232 6.22 -3.02 -22.29
N ASN A 233 5.15 -2.30 -21.95
CA ASN A 233 4.99 -1.64 -20.64
C ASN A 233 4.83 -2.63 -19.46
N MET A 234 5.11 -2.14 -18.24
CA MET A 234 4.93 -2.92 -16.99
C MET A 234 3.46 -3.13 -16.61
N GLY A 235 2.60 -2.23 -17.04
CA GLY A 235 1.17 -2.26 -16.81
C GLY A 235 0.47 -1.35 -17.80
N GLU A 236 -0.83 -1.56 -17.96
CA GLU A 236 -1.66 -0.74 -18.81
C GLU A 236 -3.10 -0.74 -18.33
N THR A 237 -3.76 0.41 -18.44
CA THR A 237 -5.19 0.55 -18.15
C THR A 237 -5.95 0.73 -19.45
N LYS A 238 -6.87 -0.20 -19.73
CA LYS A 238 -7.75 -0.09 -20.90
C LYS A 238 -9.05 0.61 -20.53
N ARG A 239 -9.43 1.58 -21.37
CA ARG A 239 -10.54 2.52 -21.19
C ARG A 239 -11.51 2.37 -22.37
N GLY A 240 -12.81 2.49 -22.15
CA GLY A 240 -13.79 2.61 -23.25
C GLY A 240 -13.90 1.39 -24.18
N VAL A 241 -13.44 0.22 -23.77
CA VAL A 241 -13.48 -0.99 -24.59
C VAL A 241 -14.93 -1.44 -24.79
N ALA A 242 -15.33 -1.70 -26.03
CA ALA A 242 -16.64 -2.25 -26.37
C ALA A 242 -16.57 -3.79 -26.47
N LEU A 243 -17.45 -4.48 -25.76
CA LEU A 243 -17.66 -5.92 -25.85
C LEU A 243 -19.11 -6.19 -26.22
N GLY A 244 -19.34 -6.78 -27.41
CA GLY A 244 -20.70 -7.09 -27.88
C GLY A 244 -21.61 -5.86 -27.99
N GLY A 245 -21.06 -4.70 -28.34
CA GLY A 245 -21.80 -3.43 -28.44
C GLY A 245 -22.00 -2.69 -27.12
N GLN A 246 -21.53 -3.24 -25.98
CA GLN A 246 -21.57 -2.57 -24.68
C GLN A 246 -20.17 -2.14 -24.25
N THR A 247 -20.03 -0.90 -23.78
CA THR A 247 -18.78 -0.42 -23.20
C THR A 247 -18.59 -1.03 -21.81
N VAL A 248 -17.48 -1.73 -21.61
CA VAL A 248 -17.15 -2.29 -20.28
C VAL A 248 -16.41 -1.27 -19.42
N PRO A 249 -16.52 -1.37 -18.08
CA PRO A 249 -15.76 -0.51 -17.18
C PRO A 249 -14.23 -0.68 -17.38
N PRO A 250 -13.43 0.35 -17.06
CA PRO A 250 -11.98 0.27 -17.09
C PRO A 250 -11.43 -0.96 -16.36
N PHE A 251 -10.34 -1.51 -16.89
CA PHE A 251 -9.63 -2.64 -16.29
C PHE A 251 -8.12 -2.49 -16.47
N VAL A 252 -7.39 -3.16 -15.60
CA VAL A 252 -5.93 -3.10 -15.52
C VAL A 252 -5.34 -4.38 -16.09
N LEU A 253 -4.30 -4.23 -16.91
CA LEU A 253 -3.38 -5.28 -17.30
C LEU A 253 -2.06 -5.08 -16.56
N LEU A 254 -1.52 -6.14 -15.99
CA LEU A 254 -0.18 -6.16 -15.42
C LEU A 254 0.70 -7.10 -16.23
N ASN A 255 1.88 -6.63 -16.62
CA ASN A 255 2.82 -7.43 -17.39
C ASN A 255 3.56 -8.40 -16.47
N SER A 256 3.30 -9.69 -16.63
CA SER A 256 3.90 -10.74 -15.81
C SER A 256 5.42 -10.83 -15.93
N ARG A 257 6.01 -10.34 -17.02
CA ARG A 257 7.45 -10.38 -17.27
C ARG A 257 8.21 -9.18 -16.73
N LEU A 258 7.51 -8.09 -16.42
CA LEU A 258 8.14 -6.83 -16.02
C LEU A 258 7.56 -6.35 -14.71
N ALA A 259 8.36 -6.45 -13.66
CA ALA A 259 8.03 -5.91 -12.35
C ALA A 259 8.87 -4.67 -12.08
N ASP A 260 8.18 -3.58 -11.72
CA ASP A 260 8.83 -2.40 -11.17
C ASP A 260 9.45 -2.72 -9.81
N ILE A 261 10.66 -2.25 -9.54
CA ILE A 261 11.37 -2.53 -8.29
C ILE A 261 10.61 -1.99 -7.05
N SER A 262 9.84 -0.92 -7.23
CA SER A 262 9.04 -0.36 -6.12
C SER A 262 7.73 -1.11 -5.87
N ASN A 263 7.40 -2.08 -6.72
CA ASN A 263 6.14 -2.82 -6.69
C ASN A 263 4.90 -1.93 -6.71
N ALA A 264 4.98 -0.74 -7.32
CA ALA A 264 3.89 0.24 -7.33
C ALA A 264 3.07 0.23 -8.62
N THR A 265 3.34 -0.68 -9.57
CA THR A 265 2.67 -0.74 -10.88
C THR A 265 1.17 -0.93 -10.76
N LEU A 266 0.70 -1.84 -9.88
CA LEU A 266 -0.73 -2.01 -9.66
C LEU A 266 -1.39 -0.70 -9.23
N LEU A 267 -0.82 -0.04 -8.23
CA LEU A 267 -1.41 1.19 -7.71
C LEU A 267 -1.31 2.33 -8.74
N HIS A 268 -0.26 2.39 -9.57
CA HIS A 268 -0.17 3.31 -10.70
C HIS A 268 -1.32 3.12 -11.69
N GLU A 269 -1.60 1.87 -12.09
CA GLU A 269 -2.69 1.57 -13.02
C GLU A 269 -4.07 1.78 -12.37
N MET A 270 -4.21 1.55 -11.07
CA MET A 270 -5.44 1.92 -10.35
C MET A 270 -5.70 3.42 -10.40
N ILE A 271 -4.67 4.27 -10.40
CA ILE A 271 -4.85 5.72 -10.57
C ILE A 271 -5.39 5.98 -11.97
N HIS A 272 -4.77 5.45 -13.02
CA HIS A 272 -5.29 5.55 -14.40
C HIS A 272 -6.77 5.12 -14.48
N ALA A 273 -7.12 3.98 -13.89
CA ALA A 273 -8.48 3.41 -13.93
C ALA A 273 -9.51 4.23 -13.15
N SER A 274 -9.08 5.03 -12.17
CA SER A 274 -9.96 5.91 -11.39
C SER A 274 -10.44 7.15 -12.15
N HIS A 275 -9.76 7.51 -13.25
CA HIS A 275 -10.09 8.68 -14.06
C HIS A 275 -10.83 8.30 -15.35
N LEU A 276 -11.80 9.13 -15.75
CA LEU A 276 -12.54 8.95 -17.01
C LEU A 276 -11.69 9.28 -18.24
N SER A 277 -10.72 10.17 -18.11
CA SER A 277 -9.79 10.58 -19.17
C SER A 277 -8.34 10.27 -18.80
N PRO A 278 -7.44 10.14 -19.79
CA PRO A 278 -5.99 10.09 -19.53
C PRO A 278 -5.56 11.26 -18.64
N GLN A 279 -4.67 10.97 -17.69
CA GLN A 279 -4.10 11.96 -16.79
C GLN A 279 -2.61 12.12 -17.09
N ALA A 280 -2.13 13.36 -16.97
CA ALA A 280 -0.70 13.62 -16.97
C ALA A 280 -0.08 13.03 -15.69
N HIS A 281 1.06 12.36 -15.87
CA HIS A 281 1.83 11.83 -14.76
C HIS A 281 2.36 12.95 -13.85
N ASP A 282 2.59 12.61 -12.59
CA ASP A 282 3.25 13.52 -11.66
C ASP A 282 4.70 13.78 -12.10
N ALA A 283 5.20 14.99 -11.83
CA ALA A 283 6.58 15.34 -12.09
C ALA A 283 7.56 14.78 -11.04
N GLU A 284 7.10 14.53 -9.80
CA GLU A 284 7.98 14.06 -8.73
C GLU A 284 8.29 12.56 -8.88
N PRO A 285 9.58 12.16 -8.95
CA PRO A 285 9.97 10.76 -9.13
C PRO A 285 9.55 9.82 -7.98
N SER A 286 9.29 10.37 -6.79
CA SER A 286 8.81 9.60 -5.64
C SER A 286 7.31 9.31 -5.71
N SER A 287 6.56 9.97 -6.60
CA SER A 287 5.13 9.71 -6.76
C SER A 287 4.90 8.32 -7.37
N ILE A 288 3.87 7.65 -6.88
CA ILE A 288 3.36 6.41 -7.49
C ILE A 288 2.88 6.66 -8.92
N PHE A 289 2.40 7.86 -9.22
CA PHE A 289 1.95 8.25 -10.56
C PHE A 289 3.03 8.93 -11.41
N PHE A 290 4.31 8.66 -11.13
CA PHE A 290 5.42 9.10 -11.99
C PHE A 290 5.51 8.22 -13.26
N VAL A 291 5.81 8.84 -14.41
CA VAL A 291 5.78 8.22 -15.75
C VAL A 291 6.78 7.06 -15.91
N ASN A 292 7.96 7.16 -15.28
CA ASN A 292 9.01 6.15 -15.45
C ASN A 292 9.08 5.24 -14.21
N GLY A 293 8.44 4.07 -14.30
CA GLY A 293 8.83 2.93 -13.47
C GLY A 293 10.24 2.46 -13.83
N SER A 294 10.90 1.71 -12.96
CA SER A 294 12.27 1.25 -13.22
C SER A 294 12.47 -0.19 -12.76
N THR A 295 13.13 -0.96 -13.63
CA THR A 295 13.65 -2.29 -13.29
C THR A 295 15.06 -2.24 -12.73
N ASN A 296 15.72 -1.08 -12.79
CA ASN A 296 17.13 -0.92 -12.42
C ASN A 296 17.27 -0.68 -10.91
N LEU A 297 18.19 -1.41 -10.28
CA LEU A 297 18.58 -1.19 -8.89
C LEU A 297 19.20 0.21 -8.74
N GLY A 298 18.80 0.95 -7.70
CA GLY A 298 19.33 2.29 -7.36
C GLY A 298 18.53 3.48 -7.92
N THR A 299 17.48 3.27 -8.71
CA THR A 299 16.59 4.35 -9.15
C THR A 299 15.61 4.78 -8.05
N THR A 300 15.10 6.01 -8.13
CA THR A 300 14.12 6.53 -7.16
C THR A 300 12.90 5.60 -7.07
N THR A 301 12.54 5.21 -5.84
CA THR A 301 11.41 4.32 -5.61
C THR A 301 10.12 5.12 -5.52
N ARG A 302 9.15 4.73 -6.36
CA ARG A 302 7.79 5.27 -6.31
C ARG A 302 7.14 4.84 -5.00
N SER A 303 6.98 5.78 -4.08
CA SER A 303 6.63 5.46 -2.69
C SER A 303 5.61 6.41 -2.07
N VAL A 304 5.19 7.46 -2.79
CA VAL A 304 4.24 8.44 -2.29
C VAL A 304 2.95 8.36 -3.09
N LEU A 305 1.84 7.99 -2.43
CA LEU A 305 0.50 8.16 -2.98
C LEU A 305 -0.02 9.56 -2.57
N LYS A 306 -0.08 10.49 -3.52
CA LYS A 306 -0.68 11.81 -3.27
C LYS A 306 -2.17 11.66 -2.94
N ARG A 307 -2.69 12.46 -1.99
CA ARG A 307 -4.10 12.35 -1.58
C ARG A 307 -5.09 12.63 -2.71
N GLN A 308 -4.75 13.47 -3.69
CA GLN A 308 -5.61 13.68 -4.87
C GLN A 308 -5.89 12.38 -5.64
N HIS A 309 -4.87 11.53 -5.79
CA HIS A 309 -5.00 10.23 -6.43
C HIS A 309 -5.77 9.25 -5.55
N ALA A 310 -5.54 9.27 -4.23
CA ALA A 310 -6.32 8.48 -3.27
C ALA A 310 -7.80 8.86 -3.30
N VAL A 311 -8.13 10.16 -3.36
CA VAL A 311 -9.51 10.66 -3.49
C VAL A 311 -10.14 10.17 -4.79
N SER A 312 -9.41 10.22 -5.91
CA SER A 312 -9.89 9.71 -7.19
C SER A 312 -10.22 8.20 -7.11
N ILE A 313 -9.31 7.41 -6.54
CA ILE A 313 -9.54 5.99 -6.31
C ILE A 313 -10.76 5.78 -5.41
N ALA A 314 -10.89 6.50 -4.30
CA ALA A 314 -12.02 6.37 -3.37
C ALA A 314 -13.37 6.72 -3.98
N ASN A 315 -13.41 7.62 -4.97
CA ASN A 315 -14.64 8.05 -5.65
C ASN A 315 -14.96 7.24 -6.90
N SER A 316 -14.06 6.35 -7.33
CA SER A 316 -14.23 5.53 -8.53
C SER A 316 -15.38 4.52 -8.39
N PHE A 317 -15.90 4.06 -9.53
CA PHE A 317 -17.04 3.13 -9.57
C PHE A 317 -16.79 1.81 -8.81
N TYR A 318 -15.52 1.39 -8.69
CA TYR A 318 -15.11 0.15 -8.05
C TYR A 318 -14.73 0.29 -6.56
N ALA A 319 -14.86 1.48 -6.00
CA ALA A 319 -14.52 1.79 -4.61
C ALA A 319 -15.74 1.88 -3.66
N LYS A 320 -16.93 1.49 -4.15
CA LYS A 320 -18.21 1.51 -3.44
C LYS A 320 -18.56 0.16 -2.80
#